data_AF-A0A1G1V6R3-F1
#
_entry.id   AF-A0A1G1V6R3-F1
#
_cell.length_a   1.000
_cell.length_b   1.000
_cell.length_c   1.000
_cell.angle_alpha   90.00
_cell.angle_beta   90.00
_cell.angle_gamma   90.00
#
_symmetry.space_group_name_H-M   'P 1'
#
loop_
_entity.id
_entity.type
_entity.pdbx_description
1 polymer ?
#
loop_
_entity_poly.entity_id
_entity_poly.type
_entity_poly.pdbx_seq_one_letter_code
_entity_poly.pdbx_strand_id
1 'polypeptide(L)'
;MDMAKKKVGHPHHFDGDKHLYHRFFDAAVPLGLLLAFYLFYNNGVISPKEAVKTTGLWSISLLAITLAVGSLSKISPLFEPFKANRKVWGVTAFWAAALHMGLVFHFFWKWDLSRLWDIANPKYNGIAAGLFAFIILGLVTYTSQEKVIKKMNPHVWKTIQTTSYLALILAVLHFFYMEQKDGVLVIKKLLGQITFWGSLSVITARLLVIFLPEKK
;
A
#
# COMPACT_ATOMS: atom_id res chain seq x y z
N MET A 1 0.28 14.54 46.47
CA MET A 1 0.62 13.38 45.62
C MET A 1 -0.37 13.37 44.46
N ASP A 2 -0.04 14.07 43.39
CA ASP A 2 -0.86 14.12 42.18
C ASP A 2 -0.60 12.84 41.38
N MET A 3 -1.58 11.94 41.35
CA MET A 3 -1.55 10.81 40.43
C MET A 3 -1.72 11.36 39.02
N ALA A 4 -0.61 11.50 38.30
CA ALA A 4 -0.60 11.80 36.88
C ALA A 4 -1.57 10.83 36.18
N LYS A 5 -2.72 11.35 35.72
CA LYS A 5 -3.64 10.62 34.84
C LYS A 5 -2.84 10.15 33.64
N LYS A 6 -2.43 8.88 33.65
CA LYS A 6 -1.86 8.19 32.49
C LYS A 6 -2.92 8.34 31.41
N LYS A 7 -2.69 9.21 30.41
CA LYS A 7 -3.58 9.36 29.27
C LYS A 7 -3.73 7.97 28.69
N VAL A 8 -4.89 7.35 28.86
CA VAL A 8 -5.21 6.07 28.24
C VAL A 8 -5.33 6.38 26.75
N GLY A 9 -4.19 6.36 26.07
CA GLY A 9 -4.10 6.56 24.63
C GLY A 9 -4.91 5.48 23.93
N HIS A 10 -5.40 5.79 22.73
CA HIS A 10 -6.09 4.81 21.89
C HIS A 10 -5.20 3.54 21.81
N PRO A 11 -5.74 2.32 22.03
CA PRO A 11 -4.95 1.09 22.23
C PRO A 11 -4.06 0.70 21.03
N HIS A 12 -4.32 1.31 19.88
CA HIS A 12 -3.57 1.14 18.64
C HIS A 12 -2.77 2.38 18.22
N HIS A 13 -2.73 3.41 19.06
CA HIS A 13 -1.82 4.53 18.87
C HIS A 13 -0.42 4.10 19.27
N PHE A 14 0.44 3.89 18.27
CA PHE A 14 1.84 3.56 18.50
C PHE A 14 2.58 4.84 18.92
N ASP A 15 2.63 5.08 20.23
CA ASP A 15 3.35 6.16 20.91
C ASP A 15 4.74 5.70 21.42
N GLY A 16 5.31 4.69 20.74
CA GLY A 16 6.64 4.19 21.09
C GLY A 16 7.70 5.12 20.53
N ASP A 17 8.67 5.50 21.38
CA ASP A 17 9.87 6.22 20.95
C ASP A 17 10.51 5.48 19.78
N LYS A 18 10.43 6.08 18.58
CA LYS A 18 11.09 5.51 17.40
C LYS A 18 12.60 5.62 17.60
N HIS A 19 13.22 4.48 17.91
CA HIS A 19 14.67 4.30 17.82
C HIS A 19 15.21 4.69 16.44
N LEU A 20 16.49 5.03 16.38
CA LEU A 20 17.16 5.48 15.16
C LEU A 20 16.97 4.52 13.99
N TYR A 21 17.04 3.20 14.24
CA TYR A 21 16.86 2.19 13.19
C TYR A 21 15.44 2.21 12.59
N HIS A 22 14.39 2.49 13.38
CA HIS A 22 13.04 2.63 12.83
C HIS A 22 12.96 3.80 11.86
N ARG A 23 13.55 4.94 12.22
CA ARG A 23 13.60 6.13 11.35
C ARG A 23 14.42 5.88 10.09
N PHE A 24 15.50 5.12 10.21
CA PHE A 24 16.27 4.66 9.05
C PHE A 24 15.39 3.83 8.11
N PHE A 25 14.69 2.80 8.60
CA PHE A 25 13.82 1.96 7.77
C PHE A 25 12.58 2.69 7.23
N ASP A 26 12.08 3.71 7.92
CA ASP A 26 11.01 4.58 7.42
C ASP A 26 11.41 5.28 6.11
N ALA A 27 12.68 5.67 5.97
CA ALA A 27 13.19 6.30 4.75
C ALA A 27 13.78 5.27 3.76
N ALA A 28 14.56 4.31 4.25
CA ALA A 28 15.32 3.38 3.43
C ALA A 28 14.41 2.46 2.60
N VAL A 29 13.30 1.97 3.15
CA VAL A 29 12.40 1.06 2.41
C VAL A 29 11.70 1.79 1.26
N PRO A 30 11.01 2.93 1.47
CA PRO A 30 10.41 3.66 0.35
C PRO A 30 11.42 4.15 -0.68
N LEU A 31 12.52 4.78 -0.25
CA LEU A 31 13.52 5.30 -1.18
C LEU A 31 14.25 4.17 -1.91
N GLY A 32 14.61 3.09 -1.22
CA GLY A 32 15.24 1.93 -1.81
C GLY A 32 14.37 1.27 -2.87
N LEU A 33 13.06 1.11 -2.63
CA LEU A 33 12.14 0.60 -3.64
C LEU A 33 12.01 1.53 -4.86
N LEU A 34 11.88 2.84 -4.63
CA LEU A 34 11.79 3.82 -5.70
C LEU A 34 13.05 3.76 -6.59
N LEU A 35 14.23 3.76 -5.96
CA LEU A 35 15.51 3.64 -6.66
C LEU A 35 15.65 2.28 -7.36
N ALA A 36 15.19 1.19 -6.75
CA ALA A 36 15.24 -0.13 -7.37
C ALA A 36 14.37 -0.19 -8.63
N PHE A 37 13.15 0.35 -8.60
CA PHE A 37 12.31 0.43 -9.81
C PHE A 37 12.92 1.38 -10.84
N TYR A 38 13.46 2.52 -10.43
CA TYR A 38 14.13 3.43 -11.36
C TYR A 38 15.33 2.77 -12.06
N LEU A 39 16.23 2.15 -11.31
CA LEU A 39 17.48 1.57 -11.83
C LEU A 39 17.26 0.25 -12.56
N PHE A 40 16.45 -0.67 -12.00
CA PHE A 40 16.35 -2.05 -12.50
C PHE A 40 15.04 -2.38 -13.21
N TYR A 41 13.98 -1.60 -13.00
CA TYR A 41 12.76 -1.73 -13.81
C TYR A 41 12.83 -0.79 -15.01
N ASN A 42 13.14 0.49 -14.85
CA ASN A 42 13.19 1.43 -15.97
C ASN A 42 14.56 1.52 -16.66
N ASN A 43 15.60 0.85 -16.15
CA ASN A 43 16.99 1.00 -16.64
C ASN A 43 17.48 2.45 -16.60
N GLY A 44 17.07 3.22 -15.58
CA GLY A 44 17.44 4.64 -15.44
C GLY A 44 16.69 5.60 -16.36
N VAL A 45 15.75 5.12 -17.18
CA VAL A 45 14.97 5.96 -18.11
C VAL A 45 13.89 6.74 -17.37
N ILE A 46 13.83 8.05 -17.63
CA ILE A 46 12.77 8.93 -17.15
C ILE A 46 11.91 9.35 -18.34
N SER A 47 10.70 8.80 -18.43
CA SER A 47 9.66 9.21 -19.37
C SER A 47 8.30 9.16 -18.69
N PRO A 48 7.24 9.84 -19.20
CA PRO A 48 5.92 9.79 -18.59
C PRO A 48 5.40 8.37 -18.35
N LYS A 49 5.61 7.47 -19.32
CA LYS A 49 5.21 6.06 -19.21
C LYS A 49 5.97 5.32 -18.13
N GLU A 50 7.29 5.48 -18.08
CA GLU A 50 8.12 4.82 -17.08
C GLU A 50 7.85 5.39 -15.68
N ALA A 51 7.61 6.71 -15.55
CA ALA A 51 7.23 7.34 -14.29
C ALA A 51 5.88 6.81 -13.75
N VAL A 52 4.86 6.68 -14.60
CA VAL A 52 3.58 6.06 -14.23
C VAL A 52 3.78 4.60 -13.77
N LYS A 53 4.57 3.81 -14.49
CA LYS A 53 4.87 2.42 -14.11
C LYS A 53 5.60 2.33 -12.78
N THR A 54 6.67 3.10 -12.60
CA THR A 54 7.45 3.12 -11.35
C THR A 54 6.60 3.48 -10.16
N THR A 55 5.78 4.52 -10.28
CA THR A 55 5.01 5.06 -9.15
C THR A 55 3.86 4.13 -8.77
N GLY A 56 3.25 3.44 -9.76
CA GLY A 56 2.28 2.37 -9.52
C GLY A 56 2.91 1.15 -8.82
N LEU A 57 4.06 0.68 -9.31
CA LEU A 57 4.80 -0.44 -8.71
C LEU A 57 5.30 -0.11 -7.30
N TRP A 58 5.77 1.12 -7.10
CA TRP A 58 6.22 1.62 -5.81
C TRP A 58 5.08 1.64 -4.79
N SER A 59 3.91 2.13 -5.19
CA SER A 59 2.71 2.17 -4.35
C SER A 59 2.25 0.78 -3.92
N ILE A 60 2.02 -0.15 -4.86
CA ILE A 60 1.55 -1.51 -4.52
C ILE A 60 2.58 -2.28 -3.70
N SER A 61 3.89 -2.10 -3.97
CA SER A 61 4.95 -2.75 -3.20
C SER A 61 4.97 -2.28 -1.75
N LEU A 62 4.86 -0.96 -1.52
CA LEU A 62 4.79 -0.41 -0.17
C LEU A 62 3.54 -0.88 0.58
N LEU A 63 2.40 -0.95 -0.10
CA LEU A 63 1.17 -1.49 0.47
C LEU A 63 1.35 -2.97 0.85
N ALA A 64 1.88 -3.78 -0.06
CA ALA A 64 2.13 -5.20 0.18
C ALA A 64 3.08 -5.42 1.36
N ILE A 65 4.20 -4.70 1.44
CA ILE A 65 5.15 -4.78 2.56
C ILE A 65 4.47 -4.36 3.88
N THR A 66 3.70 -3.27 3.87
CA THR A 66 2.98 -2.78 5.05
C THR A 66 2.03 -3.84 5.63
N LEU A 67 1.38 -4.62 4.77
CA LEU A 67 0.46 -5.69 5.16
C LEU A 67 1.20 -7.00 5.50
N ALA A 68 2.31 -7.29 4.81
CA ALA A 68 3.15 -8.45 5.06
C ALA A 68 3.68 -8.48 6.49
N VAL A 69 4.14 -7.34 7.03
CA VAL A 69 4.63 -7.24 8.43
C VAL A 69 3.60 -7.80 9.41
N GLY A 70 2.31 -7.53 9.21
CA GLY A 70 1.25 -8.01 10.08
C GLY A 70 1.19 -9.54 10.12
N SER A 71 1.18 -10.19 8.96
CA SER A 71 1.15 -11.66 8.85
C SER A 71 2.46 -12.28 9.34
N LEU A 72 3.60 -11.73 8.93
CA LEU A 72 4.93 -12.25 9.28
C LEU A 72 5.24 -12.16 10.77
N SER A 73 4.79 -11.09 11.44
CA SER A 73 4.98 -10.93 12.89
C SER A 73 4.30 -12.01 13.73
N LYS A 74 3.18 -12.57 13.24
CA LYS A 74 2.53 -13.71 13.89
C LYS A 74 3.35 -14.99 13.75
N ILE A 75 3.96 -15.20 12.58
CA ILE A 75 4.76 -16.39 12.27
C ILE A 75 6.11 -16.33 12.99
N SER A 76 6.81 -15.19 12.93
CA SER A 76 8.14 -15.01 13.50
C SER A 76 8.27 -13.69 14.28
N PRO A 77 8.80 -13.72 15.52
CA PRO A 77 8.99 -12.52 16.34
C PRO A 77 10.01 -11.53 15.73
N LEU A 78 10.85 -11.98 14.78
CA LEU A 78 11.81 -11.13 14.06
C LEU A 78 11.14 -9.96 13.33
N PHE A 79 9.86 -10.08 12.98
CA PHE A 79 9.11 -9.05 12.27
C PHE A 79 8.32 -8.10 13.18
N GLU A 80 8.26 -8.37 14.49
CA GLU A 80 7.57 -7.51 15.46
C GLU A 80 8.07 -6.06 15.47
N PRO A 81 9.39 -5.76 15.44
CA PRO A 81 9.88 -4.38 15.44
C PRO A 81 9.38 -3.57 14.23
N PHE A 82 9.19 -4.19 13.07
CA PHE A 82 8.75 -3.49 11.86
C PHE A 82 7.29 -3.03 11.91
N LYS A 83 6.51 -3.44 12.92
CA LYS A 83 5.15 -2.90 13.13
C LYS A 83 5.15 -1.38 13.30
N ALA A 84 6.21 -0.82 13.89
CA ALA A 84 6.38 0.63 14.06
C ALA A 84 6.50 1.39 12.73
N ASN A 85 6.93 0.72 11.66
CA ASN A 85 7.13 1.30 10.34
C ASN A 85 5.88 1.27 9.46
N ARG A 86 4.92 0.39 9.77
CA ARG A 86 3.70 0.17 8.95
C ARG A 86 2.91 1.45 8.67
N LYS A 87 2.83 2.36 9.65
CA LYS A 87 2.14 3.64 9.46
C LYS A 87 2.83 4.48 8.37
N VAL A 88 4.15 4.61 8.44
CA VAL A 88 4.89 5.43 7.47
C VAL A 88 4.81 4.80 6.08
N TRP A 89 5.11 3.50 5.98
CA TRP A 89 5.07 2.80 4.69
C TRP A 89 3.68 2.80 4.05
N GLY A 90 2.61 2.63 4.84
CA GLY A 90 1.23 2.69 4.34
C GLY A 90 0.82 4.10 3.86
N VAL A 91 1.21 5.14 4.59
CA VAL A 91 0.98 6.53 4.17
C VAL A 91 1.78 6.87 2.92
N THR A 92 3.03 6.39 2.82
CA THR A 92 3.84 6.57 1.60
C THR A 92 3.24 5.81 0.42
N ALA A 93 2.66 4.62 0.62
CA ALA A 93 1.94 3.89 -0.42
C ALA A 93 0.77 4.71 -0.99
N PHE A 94 0.00 5.39 -0.13
CA PHE A 94 -1.07 6.30 -0.55
C PHE A 94 -0.54 7.48 -1.35
N TRP A 95 0.51 8.16 -0.89
CA TRP A 95 1.09 9.28 -1.64
C TRP A 95 1.71 8.85 -2.98
N ALA A 96 2.32 7.67 -3.02
CA ALA A 96 2.78 7.07 -4.28
C ALA A 96 1.60 6.77 -5.22
N ALA A 97 0.45 6.30 -4.69
CA ALA A 97 -0.77 6.10 -5.47
C ALA A 97 -1.35 7.43 -6.00
N ALA A 98 -1.38 8.46 -5.16
CA ALA A 98 -1.84 9.80 -5.54
C ALA A 98 -0.97 10.38 -6.66
N LEU A 99 0.34 10.21 -6.54
CA LEU A 99 1.29 10.63 -7.57
C LEU A 99 1.12 9.82 -8.86
N HIS A 100 0.96 8.49 -8.78
CA HIS A 100 0.64 7.65 -9.92
C HIS A 100 -0.63 8.12 -10.65
N MET A 101 -1.72 8.35 -9.90
CA MET A 101 -2.98 8.86 -10.45
C MET A 101 -2.80 10.25 -11.08
N GLY A 102 -2.08 11.15 -10.43
CA GLY A 102 -1.78 12.49 -10.96
C GLY A 102 -0.98 12.45 -12.26
N LEU A 103 0.00 11.55 -12.37
CA LEU A 103 0.78 11.35 -13.60
C LEU A 103 -0.09 10.80 -14.73
N VAL A 104 -0.98 9.83 -14.45
CA VAL A 104 -1.94 9.32 -15.45
C VAL A 104 -2.87 10.46 -15.91
N PHE A 105 -3.43 11.19 -14.96
CA PHE A 105 -4.39 12.24 -15.23
C PHE A 105 -3.78 13.38 -16.08
N HIS A 106 -2.55 13.77 -15.77
CA HIS A 106 -1.82 14.79 -16.50
C HIS A 106 -1.35 14.31 -17.88
N PHE A 107 -0.58 13.23 -17.95
CA PHE A 107 0.12 12.84 -19.18
C PHE A 107 -0.72 12.02 -20.16
N PHE A 108 -1.69 11.24 -19.67
CA PHE A 108 -2.45 10.30 -20.51
C PHE A 108 -3.89 10.74 -20.70
N TRP A 109 -4.52 11.34 -19.69
CA TRP A 109 -5.90 11.82 -19.80
C TRP A 109 -5.99 13.31 -20.12
N LYS A 110 -4.88 14.06 -20.03
CA LYS A 110 -4.87 15.51 -20.33
C LYS A 110 -5.97 16.27 -19.57
N TRP A 111 -6.18 15.92 -18.30
CA TRP A 111 -7.21 16.50 -17.43
C TRP A 111 -8.66 16.17 -17.81
N ASP A 112 -8.88 15.21 -18.71
CA ASP A 112 -10.20 14.75 -19.10
C ASP A 112 -10.74 13.69 -18.12
N LEU A 113 -11.64 14.12 -17.22
CA LEU A 113 -12.29 13.23 -16.25
C LEU A 113 -13.26 12.25 -16.90
N SER A 114 -13.66 12.45 -18.16
CA SER A 114 -14.58 11.53 -18.83
C SER A 114 -14.04 10.11 -18.98
N ARG A 115 -12.70 10.00 -18.99
CA ARG A 115 -11.96 8.73 -19.07
C ARG A 115 -12.22 7.78 -17.91
N LEU A 116 -12.74 8.28 -16.78
CA LEU A 116 -13.13 7.44 -15.64
C LEU A 116 -14.37 6.60 -15.91
N TRP A 117 -15.27 7.06 -16.78
CA TRP A 117 -16.55 6.41 -17.08
C TRP A 117 -16.64 5.88 -18.52
N ASP A 118 -15.52 5.84 -19.23
CA ASP A 118 -15.43 5.25 -20.57
C ASP A 118 -15.49 3.71 -20.50
N ILE A 119 -16.71 3.16 -20.44
CA ILE A 119 -16.97 1.72 -20.37
C ILE A 119 -16.49 0.97 -21.63
N ALA A 120 -16.38 1.67 -22.76
CA ALA A 120 -15.88 1.08 -24.00
C ALA A 120 -14.35 0.87 -23.97
N ASN A 121 -13.64 1.48 -23.02
CA ASN A 121 -12.22 1.28 -22.84
C ASN A 121 -11.93 -0.18 -22.39
N PRO A 122 -11.11 -0.95 -23.12
CA PRO A 122 -10.75 -2.32 -22.72
C PRO A 122 -10.09 -2.42 -21.33
N LYS A 123 -9.57 -1.29 -20.82
CA LYS A 123 -8.93 -1.18 -19.50
C LYS A 123 -9.85 -0.62 -18.42
N TYR A 124 -11.13 -0.38 -18.72
CA TYR A 124 -12.13 0.20 -17.81
C TYR A 124 -12.17 -0.50 -16.44
N ASN A 125 -12.27 -1.83 -16.43
CA ASN A 125 -12.30 -2.61 -15.18
C ASN A 125 -11.05 -2.40 -14.32
N GLY A 126 -9.89 -2.29 -14.95
CA GLY A 126 -8.65 -1.97 -14.24
C GLY A 126 -8.64 -0.54 -13.70
N ILE A 127 -9.11 0.44 -14.49
CA ILE A 127 -9.21 1.84 -14.04
C ILE A 127 -10.14 1.94 -12.82
N ALA A 128 -11.32 1.31 -12.88
CA ALA A 128 -12.28 1.26 -11.77
C ALA A 128 -11.67 0.62 -10.53
N ALA A 129 -11.02 -0.55 -10.66
CA ALA A 129 -10.34 -1.21 -9.54
C ALA A 129 -9.27 -0.32 -8.90
N GLY A 130 -8.48 0.38 -9.70
CA GLY A 130 -7.47 1.33 -9.23
C GLY A 130 -8.07 2.51 -8.47
N LEU A 131 -9.18 3.07 -8.97
CA LEU A 131 -9.89 4.17 -8.31
C LEU A 131 -10.46 3.73 -6.95
N PHE A 132 -11.12 2.58 -6.89
CA PHE A 132 -11.66 2.05 -5.62
C PHE A 132 -10.54 1.75 -4.62
N ALA A 133 -9.42 1.16 -5.07
CA ALA A 133 -8.25 0.97 -4.22
C ALA A 133 -7.73 2.30 -3.65
N PHE A 134 -7.63 3.32 -4.51
CA PHE A 134 -7.17 4.65 -4.11
C PHE A 134 -8.09 5.31 -3.07
N ILE A 135 -9.41 5.22 -3.24
CA ILE A 135 -10.39 5.75 -2.28
C ILE A 135 -10.24 5.05 -0.92
N ILE A 136 -10.15 3.72 -0.91
CA ILE A 136 -9.95 2.95 0.33
C ILE A 136 -8.64 3.36 1.01
N LEU A 137 -7.53 3.47 0.26
CA LEU A 137 -6.25 3.93 0.79
C LEU A 137 -6.33 5.35 1.36
N GLY A 138 -7.10 6.24 0.72
CA GLY A 138 -7.38 7.58 1.22
C GLY A 138 -8.07 7.56 2.59
N LEU A 139 -9.11 6.74 2.75
CA LEU A 139 -9.82 6.56 4.02
C LEU A 139 -8.91 5.97 5.12
N VAL A 140 -8.13 4.94 4.80
CA VAL A 140 -7.16 4.32 5.72
C VAL A 140 -6.08 5.33 6.15
N THR A 141 -5.59 6.13 5.22
CA THR A 141 -4.57 7.16 5.48
C THR A 141 -5.12 8.30 6.33
N TYR A 142 -6.32 8.79 6.01
CA TYR A 142 -7.00 9.82 6.78
C TYR A 142 -7.23 9.40 8.24
N THR A 143 -7.71 8.16 8.43
CA THR A 143 -7.91 7.59 9.77
C THR A 143 -6.62 7.17 10.49
N SER A 144 -5.46 7.37 9.87
CA SER A 144 -4.14 7.13 10.49
C SER A 144 -3.54 8.39 11.17
N GLN A 145 -4.20 9.54 11.03
CA GLN A 145 -3.77 10.79 11.65
C GLN A 145 -4.05 10.78 13.16
N GLU A 146 -3.11 11.30 13.95
CA GLU A 146 -3.19 11.30 15.41
C GLU A 146 -4.46 12.02 15.92
N LYS A 147 -4.81 13.15 15.31
CA LYS A 147 -6.02 13.92 15.67
C LYS A 147 -7.31 13.12 15.43
N VAL A 148 -7.32 12.26 14.42
CA VAL A 148 -8.49 11.44 14.04
C VAL A 148 -8.57 10.21 14.93
N ILE A 149 -7.47 9.48 15.09
CA ILE A 149 -7.40 8.27 15.94
C ILE A 149 -7.84 8.58 17.37
N LYS A 150 -7.39 9.70 17.95
CA LYS A 150 -7.75 10.11 19.32
C LYS A 150 -9.25 10.31 19.56
N LYS A 151 -10.02 10.55 18.49
CA LYS A 151 -11.47 10.80 18.55
C LYS A 151 -12.30 9.61 18.03
N MET A 152 -11.66 8.55 17.56
CA MET A 152 -12.32 7.43 16.89
C MET A 152 -12.47 6.22 17.81
N ASN A 153 -13.58 5.49 17.65
CA ASN A 153 -13.78 4.22 18.34
C ASN A 153 -12.73 3.18 17.85
N PRO A 154 -12.03 2.47 18.75
CA PRO A 154 -11.02 1.49 18.35
C PRO A 154 -11.51 0.35 17.44
N HIS A 155 -12.76 -0.09 17.62
CA HIS A 155 -13.35 -1.12 16.77
C HIS A 155 -13.60 -0.61 15.36
N VAL A 156 -14.19 0.59 15.23
CA VAL A 156 -14.42 1.25 13.94
C VAL A 156 -13.10 1.51 13.22
N TRP A 157 -12.11 2.03 13.94
CA TRP A 157 -10.77 2.24 13.40
C TRP A 157 -10.18 0.93 12.87
N LYS A 158 -10.25 -0.15 13.65
CA LYS A 158 -9.73 -1.46 13.24
C LYS A 158 -10.44 -1.97 11.98
N THR A 159 -11.77 -1.83 11.89
CA THR A 159 -12.55 -2.19 10.70
C THR A 159 -12.09 -1.40 9.48
N ILE A 160 -11.96 -0.07 9.58
CA ILE A 160 -11.47 0.77 8.48
C ILE A 160 -10.06 0.35 8.08
N GLN A 161 -9.15 0.18 9.04
CA GLN A 161 -7.77 -0.23 8.74
C GLN A 161 -7.71 -1.62 8.08
N THR A 162 -8.62 -2.55 8.41
CA THR A 162 -8.67 -3.86 7.74
C THR A 162 -9.10 -3.80 6.27
N THR A 163 -9.78 -2.72 5.84
CA THR A 163 -10.11 -2.53 4.42
C THR A 163 -8.86 -2.34 3.54
N SER A 164 -7.69 -2.04 4.11
CA SER A 164 -6.42 -2.01 3.37
C SER A 164 -6.08 -3.32 2.66
N TYR A 165 -6.54 -4.48 3.15
CA TYR A 165 -6.40 -5.75 2.43
C TYR A 165 -7.27 -5.79 1.17
N LEU A 166 -8.48 -5.22 1.22
CA LEU A 166 -9.32 -5.05 0.04
C LEU A 166 -8.66 -4.09 -0.96
N ALA A 167 -8.03 -3.01 -0.49
CA ALA A 167 -7.25 -2.13 -1.35
C ALA A 167 -6.10 -2.86 -2.05
N LEU A 168 -5.40 -3.77 -1.36
CA LEU A 168 -4.35 -4.59 -1.99
C LEU A 168 -4.92 -5.54 -3.05
N ILE A 169 -6.04 -6.20 -2.77
CA ILE A 169 -6.73 -7.06 -3.76
C ILE A 169 -7.11 -6.26 -5.00
N LEU A 170 -7.72 -5.09 -4.81
CA LEU A 170 -8.11 -4.20 -5.91
C LEU A 170 -6.88 -3.65 -6.68
N ALA A 171 -5.78 -3.36 -6.01
CA ALA A 171 -4.53 -2.94 -6.64
C ALA A 171 -3.92 -4.06 -7.49
N VAL A 172 -3.97 -5.32 -7.03
CA VAL A 172 -3.54 -6.49 -7.83
C VAL A 172 -4.45 -6.68 -9.04
N LEU A 173 -5.77 -6.53 -8.89
CA LEU A 173 -6.71 -6.57 -10.02
C LEU A 173 -6.45 -5.44 -11.02
N HIS A 174 -6.21 -4.22 -10.54
CA HIS A 174 -5.81 -3.09 -11.36
C HIS A 174 -4.55 -3.42 -12.18
N PHE A 175 -3.49 -3.91 -11.53
CA PHE A 175 -2.25 -4.34 -12.19
C PHE A 175 -2.55 -5.40 -13.26
N PHE A 176 -3.30 -6.44 -12.89
CA PHE A 176 -3.67 -7.54 -13.79
C PHE A 176 -4.30 -7.01 -15.08
N TYR A 177 -5.34 -6.19 -14.96
CA TYR A 177 -6.02 -5.61 -16.13
C TYR A 177 -5.11 -4.68 -16.92
N MET A 178 -4.23 -3.90 -16.28
CA MET A 178 -3.31 -3.00 -16.98
C MET A 178 -2.28 -3.76 -17.82
N GLU A 179 -1.69 -4.83 -17.30
CA GLU A 179 -0.66 -5.63 -18.00
C GLU A 179 -1.22 -6.79 -18.84
N GLN A 180 -2.55 -6.96 -18.87
CA GLN A 180 -3.22 -7.93 -19.74
C GLN A 180 -3.07 -7.58 -21.24
N LYS A 181 -2.84 -8.60 -22.06
CA LYS A 181 -2.88 -8.56 -23.53
C LYS A 181 -3.72 -9.73 -24.02
N ASP A 182 -4.75 -9.44 -24.81
CA ASP A 182 -5.65 -10.46 -25.40
C ASP A 182 -6.17 -11.48 -24.37
N GLY A 183 -6.56 -11.00 -23.19
CA GLY A 183 -7.06 -11.86 -22.11
C GLY A 183 -5.98 -12.49 -21.22
N VAL A 184 -4.70 -12.43 -21.61
CA VAL A 184 -3.60 -13.10 -20.90
C VAL A 184 -2.73 -12.08 -20.14
N LEU A 185 -2.37 -12.40 -18.89
CA LEU A 185 -1.45 -11.58 -18.10
C LEU A 185 -0.03 -11.68 -18.65
N VAL A 186 0.57 -10.56 -19.06
CA VAL A 186 1.94 -10.53 -19.63
C VAL A 186 2.82 -9.54 -18.87
N ILE A 187 3.56 -10.04 -17.88
CA ILE A 187 4.51 -9.24 -17.11
C ILE A 187 5.94 -9.52 -17.58
N LYS A 188 6.50 -8.61 -18.39
CA LYS A 188 7.81 -8.82 -19.03
C LYS A 188 9.02 -8.70 -18.11
N LYS A 189 8.99 -7.77 -17.15
CA LYS A 189 10.16 -7.41 -16.33
C LYS A 189 10.11 -8.17 -14.99
N LEU A 190 11.26 -8.68 -14.54
CA LEU A 190 11.40 -9.47 -13.30
C LEU A 190 10.83 -8.75 -12.06
N LEU A 191 11.20 -7.48 -11.85
CA LEU A 191 10.68 -6.72 -10.71
C LEU A 191 9.15 -6.55 -10.76
N GLY A 192 8.55 -6.50 -11.95
CA GLY A 192 7.09 -6.53 -12.09
C GLY A 192 6.49 -7.86 -11.64
N GLN A 193 7.12 -8.98 -12.00
CA GLN A 193 6.67 -10.31 -11.59
C GLN A 193 6.79 -10.51 -10.08
N ILE A 194 7.93 -10.12 -9.49
CA ILE A 194 8.15 -10.15 -8.04
C ILE A 194 7.08 -9.32 -7.32
N THR A 195 6.79 -8.12 -7.82
CA THR A 195 5.77 -7.25 -7.22
C THR A 195 4.38 -7.89 -7.27
N PHE A 196 3.99 -8.45 -8.42
CA PHE A 196 2.67 -9.06 -8.61
C PHE A 196 2.50 -10.31 -7.74
N TRP A 197 3.42 -11.27 -7.86
CA TRP A 197 3.35 -12.53 -7.10
C TRP A 197 3.60 -12.32 -5.61
N GLY A 198 4.49 -11.39 -5.25
CA GLY A 198 4.72 -10.98 -3.87
C GLY A 198 3.45 -10.41 -3.25
N SER A 199 2.76 -9.50 -3.93
CA SER A 199 1.47 -8.95 -3.47
C SER A 199 0.40 -10.03 -3.31
N LEU A 200 0.31 -10.96 -4.25
CA LEU A 200 -0.62 -12.10 -4.16
C LEU A 200 -0.28 -13.01 -2.96
N SER A 201 1.00 -13.28 -2.72
CA SER A 201 1.45 -14.08 -1.59
C SER A 201 1.09 -13.44 -0.24
N VAL A 202 1.11 -12.11 -0.14
CA VAL A 202 0.69 -11.38 1.07
C VAL A 202 -0.81 -11.55 1.34
N ILE A 203 -1.63 -11.51 0.29
CA ILE A 203 -3.08 -11.78 0.39
C ILE A 203 -3.30 -13.21 0.88
N THR A 204 -2.62 -14.20 0.27
CA THR A 204 -2.73 -15.61 0.68
C THR A 204 -2.25 -15.84 2.12
N ALA A 205 -1.09 -15.28 2.49
CA ALA A 205 -0.56 -15.38 3.85
C ALA A 205 -1.52 -14.80 4.88
N ARG A 206 -2.22 -13.70 4.55
CA ARG A 206 -3.26 -13.15 5.42
C ARG A 206 -4.41 -14.13 5.65
N LEU A 207 -4.86 -14.82 4.61
CA LEU A 207 -5.92 -15.83 4.71
C LEU A 207 -5.47 -17.02 5.56
N LEU A 208 -4.25 -17.52 5.34
CA LEU A 208 -3.68 -18.63 6.13
C LEU A 208 -3.56 -18.30 7.62
N VAL A 209 -3.16 -17.07 7.94
CA VAL A 209 -3.03 -16.58 9.31
C VAL A 209 -4.35 -16.55 10.09
N ILE A 210 -5.51 -16.55 9.41
CA ILE A 210 -6.82 -16.66 10.08
C ILE A 210 -7.01 -18.04 10.72
N PHE A 211 -6.38 -19.08 10.16
CA PHE A 211 -6.48 -20.46 10.63
C PHE A 211 -5.39 -20.85 11.63
N LEU A 212 -4.41 -19.98 11.89
CA LEU A 212 -3.37 -20.27 12.88
C LEU A 212 -3.92 -20.10 14.31
N PRO A 213 -3.62 -21.03 15.23
CA PRO A 213 -4.01 -20.89 16.64
C PRO A 213 -3.39 -19.63 17.25
N GLU A 214 -4.10 -18.97 18.16
CA GLU A 214 -3.56 -17.82 18.88
C GLU A 214 -2.33 -18.25 19.71
N LYS A 215 -1.24 -17.49 19.61
CA LYS A 215 -0.09 -17.68 20.50
C LYS A 215 -0.56 -17.43 21.93
N LYS A 216 -0.51 -18.47 22.77
CA LYS A 216 -0.71 -18.40 24.22
C LYS A 216 0.36 -17.53 24.86
#